data_AF-S3VG08-F1
#
_entry.id   AF-S3VG08-F1
#
_cell.length_a   1.000
_cell.length_b   1.000
_cell.length_c   1.000
_cell.angle_alpha   90.00
_cell.angle_beta   90.00
_cell.angle_gamma   90.00
#
_symmetry.space_group_name_H-M   'P 1'
#
loop_
_entity.id
_entity.type
_entity.pdbx_description
1 polymer ?
#
loop_
_entity_poly.entity_id
_entity_poly.type
_entity_poly.pdbx_seq_one_letter_code
_entity_poly.pdbx_strand_id
1 'polypeptide(L)'
;MSKVLTLFIFLFLCDMACVGFGDLRNSERLNTDTDDSLVKRGLGLHFVAWSDQERYIPEIRSRLEKNGFIFQNGTPTRLEVILEEGGTTRTILRILNLIATSATGSIFPFYNQVNYNIRFRVFESGRLTQSCSYDLRNNEFFGILLTPVALFRSSPSTLSDLIALSVDLYSRGCVVKPENHP
;
A
#
# COMPACT_ATOMS: atom_id res chain seq x y z
N MET A 1 45.71 6.41 -12.16
CA MET A 1 44.42 5.67 -12.22
C MET A 1 43.92 5.45 -10.80
N SER A 2 42.60 5.37 -10.60
CA SER A 2 41.96 4.87 -9.36
C SER A 2 41.56 5.89 -8.27
N LYS A 3 40.76 6.89 -8.67
CA LYS A 3 39.64 7.39 -7.83
C LYS A 3 38.32 7.23 -8.58
N VAL A 4 38.36 7.49 -9.89
CA VAL A 4 37.25 7.25 -10.82
C VAL A 4 36.93 5.75 -10.93
N LEU A 5 37.94 4.88 -11.04
CA LEU A 5 37.72 3.43 -11.12
C LEU A 5 37.10 2.86 -9.84
N THR A 6 37.54 3.36 -8.68
CA THR A 6 37.01 2.97 -7.36
C THR A 6 35.56 3.41 -7.18
N LEU A 7 35.19 4.60 -7.68
CA LEU A 7 33.81 5.09 -7.69
C LEU A 7 32.92 4.22 -8.59
N PHE A 8 33.40 3.84 -9.78
CA PHE A 8 32.68 2.94 -10.69
C PHE A 8 32.45 1.55 -10.10
N ILE A 9 33.45 0.98 -9.40
CA ILE A 9 33.32 -0.33 -8.74
C ILE A 9 32.31 -0.26 -7.59
N PHE A 10 32.32 0.82 -6.80
CA PHE A 10 31.34 1.01 -5.71
C PHE A 10 29.90 1.16 -6.24
N LEU A 11 29.72 1.89 -7.34
CA LEU A 11 28.41 2.05 -7.98
C LEU A 11 27.88 0.72 -8.55
N PHE A 12 28.75 -0.10 -9.17
CA PHE A 12 28.36 -1.41 -9.72
C PHE A 12 28.00 -2.44 -8.63
N LEU A 13 28.67 -2.40 -7.47
CA LEU A 13 28.39 -3.29 -6.34
C LEU A 13 27.06 -2.95 -5.64
N CYS A 14 26.58 -1.71 -5.71
CA CYS A 14 25.27 -1.33 -5.19
C CYS A 14 24.11 -1.86 -6.05
N ASP A 15 24.25 -1.94 -7.38
CA ASP A 15 23.20 -2.44 -8.28
C ASP A 15 22.87 -3.93 -8.04
N MET A 16 23.87 -4.74 -7.68
CA MET A 16 23.68 -6.17 -7.42
C MET A 16 22.96 -6.46 -6.08
N ALA A 17 22.95 -5.51 -5.15
CA ALA A 17 22.27 -5.65 -3.85
C ALA A 17 20.78 -5.28 -3.88
N CYS A 18 20.26 -4.77 -5.00
CA CYS A 18 18.89 -4.26 -5.13
C CYS A 18 17.86 -5.25 -5.69
N VAL A 19 18.22 -6.53 -5.86
CA VAL A 19 17.33 -7.58 -6.43
C VAL A 19 16.16 -7.97 -5.50
N GLY A 20 16.02 -7.36 -4.32
CA GLY A 20 15.00 -7.71 -3.32
C GLY A 20 13.66 -6.97 -3.38
N PHE A 21 13.48 -5.95 -4.23
CA PHE A 21 12.28 -5.10 -4.21
C PHE A 21 11.49 -5.18 -5.51
N GLY A 22 10.76 -6.28 -5.67
CA GLY A 22 9.77 -6.37 -6.73
C GLY A 22 8.97 -7.65 -6.61
N ASP A 23 7.86 -7.62 -5.87
CA ASP A 23 6.69 -8.39 -6.27
C ASP A 23 5.43 -8.03 -5.48
N LEU A 24 4.62 -7.15 -6.05
CA LEU A 24 3.17 -7.17 -5.84
C LEU A 24 2.46 -7.75 -7.08
N ARG A 25 3.22 -8.22 -8.08
CA ARG A 25 2.70 -8.67 -9.38
C ARG A 25 2.43 -10.19 -9.41
N ASN A 26 2.87 -10.92 -8.39
CA ASN A 26 2.61 -12.33 -8.19
C ASN A 26 1.47 -12.59 -7.18
N SER A 27 0.28 -12.06 -7.46
CA SER A 27 -0.95 -12.61 -6.84
C SER A 27 -1.54 -13.67 -7.76
N GLU A 28 -1.24 -14.92 -7.45
CA GLU A 28 -1.88 -16.11 -8.01
C GLU A 28 -3.42 -16.00 -7.98
N ARG A 29 -4.02 -16.51 -9.06
CA ARG A 29 -5.43 -16.91 -9.25
C ARG A 29 -6.46 -16.13 -8.43
N LEU A 30 -7.00 -15.10 -9.10
CA LEU A 30 -8.26 -14.45 -8.81
C LEU A 30 -9.40 -15.50 -8.82
N ASN A 31 -9.86 -15.95 -7.65
CA ASN A 31 -11.14 -16.64 -7.54
C ASN A 31 -12.24 -15.57 -7.69
N THR A 32 -12.76 -15.44 -8.91
CA THR A 32 -13.92 -14.62 -9.24
C THR A 32 -15.21 -15.31 -8.82
N ASP A 33 -15.38 -15.52 -7.51
CA ASP A 33 -16.71 -15.70 -6.91
C ASP A 33 -16.88 -14.54 -5.93
N THR A 34 -17.09 -13.35 -6.50
CA THR A 34 -17.71 -12.27 -5.72
C THR A 34 -19.16 -12.68 -5.60
N ASP A 35 -19.56 -13.15 -4.42
CA ASP A 35 -20.93 -13.54 -4.13
C ASP A 35 -21.86 -12.34 -4.40
N ASP A 36 -22.47 -12.33 -5.58
CA ASP A 36 -23.31 -11.28 -6.15
C ASP A 36 -24.53 -10.98 -5.25
N SER A 37 -24.76 -11.81 -4.22
CA SER A 37 -25.78 -11.63 -3.20
C SER A 37 -25.46 -10.51 -2.19
N LEU A 38 -24.19 -10.24 -1.88
CA LEU A 38 -23.76 -9.18 -0.95
C LEU A 38 -23.92 -7.79 -1.57
N VAL A 39 -23.71 -7.66 -2.88
CA VAL A 39 -23.82 -6.40 -3.63
C VAL A 39 -25.27 -5.89 -3.66
N LYS A 40 -26.26 -6.80 -3.59
CA LYS A 40 -27.69 -6.48 -3.66
C LYS A 40 -28.33 -6.19 -2.30
N ARG A 41 -27.67 -6.55 -1.19
CA ARG A 41 -28.15 -6.29 0.17
C ARG A 41 -27.37 -5.10 0.72
N GLY A 42 -28.06 -4.06 1.16
CA GLY A 42 -27.40 -2.90 1.76
C GLY A 42 -26.38 -3.32 2.84
N LEU A 43 -25.24 -2.65 2.86
CA LEU A 43 -24.12 -2.95 3.76
C LEU A 43 -23.91 -1.77 4.74
N GLY A 44 -23.66 -2.05 6.00
CA GLY A 44 -23.17 -1.04 6.94
C GLY A 44 -21.68 -0.80 6.69
N LEU A 45 -21.23 0.44 6.54
CA LEU A 45 -19.81 0.74 6.32
C LEU A 45 -19.18 1.32 7.58
N HIS A 46 -18.13 0.67 8.08
CA HIS A 46 -17.40 1.09 9.28
C HIS A 46 -15.91 1.25 8.99
N PHE A 47 -15.34 2.37 9.44
CA PHE A 47 -13.91 2.65 9.33
C PHE A 47 -13.27 2.51 10.71
N VAL A 48 -12.22 1.70 10.82
CA VAL A 48 -11.50 1.43 12.08
C VAL A 48 -10.03 1.82 11.93
N ALA A 49 -9.48 2.50 12.94
CA ALA A 49 -8.08 2.96 12.96
C ALA A 49 -7.70 3.97 11.85
N TRP A 50 -8.65 4.82 11.43
CA TRP A 50 -8.45 5.85 10.41
C TRP A 50 -8.13 7.26 10.95
N SER A 51 -7.91 7.43 12.25
CA SER A 51 -7.79 8.76 12.88
C SER A 51 -6.80 9.71 12.19
N ASP A 52 -5.66 9.18 11.74
CA ASP A 52 -4.61 10.00 11.09
C ASP A 52 -4.81 10.14 9.56
N GLN A 53 -5.79 9.43 9.01
CA GLN A 53 -5.99 9.22 7.57
C GLN A 53 -7.45 9.43 7.14
N GLU A 54 -8.27 10.11 7.96
CA GLU A 54 -9.71 10.33 7.72
C GLU A 54 -10.00 11.00 6.37
N ARG A 55 -9.03 11.78 5.85
CA ARG A 55 -9.11 12.44 4.54
C ARG A 55 -9.39 11.48 3.37
N TYR A 56 -9.07 10.19 3.50
CA TYR A 56 -9.28 9.20 2.45
C TYR A 56 -10.62 8.47 2.55
N ILE A 57 -11.34 8.60 3.66
CA ILE A 57 -12.63 7.94 3.89
C ILE A 57 -13.66 8.27 2.79
N PRO A 58 -13.85 9.55 2.37
CA PRO A 58 -14.81 9.88 1.32
C PRO A 58 -14.44 9.25 -0.03
N GLU A 59 -13.14 9.17 -0.35
CA GLU A 59 -12.66 8.56 -1.58
C GLU A 59 -12.94 7.05 -1.60
N ILE A 60 -12.63 6.35 -0.50
CA ILE A 60 -12.88 4.92 -0.36
C ILE A 60 -14.37 4.63 -0.51
N ARG A 61 -15.23 5.38 0.21
CA ARG A 61 -16.69 5.24 0.08
C ARG A 61 -17.14 5.44 -1.36
N SER A 62 -16.73 6.54 -1.99
CA SER A 62 -17.13 6.86 -3.36
C SER A 62 -16.70 5.78 -4.36
N ARG A 63 -15.49 5.21 -4.20
CA ARG A 63 -15.01 4.13 -5.06
C ARG A 63 -15.77 2.82 -4.85
N LEU A 64 -16.07 2.46 -3.61
CA LEU A 64 -16.90 1.29 -3.32
C LEU A 64 -18.31 1.45 -3.92
N GLU A 65 -18.94 2.63 -3.78
CA GLU A 65 -20.24 2.91 -4.39
C GLU A 65 -20.19 2.83 -5.93
N LYS A 66 -19.14 3.38 -6.55
CA LYS A 66 -18.92 3.26 -8.01
C LYS A 66 -18.73 1.82 -8.47
N ASN A 67 -18.17 0.97 -7.61
CA ASN A 67 -17.98 -0.45 -7.86
C ASN A 67 -19.22 -1.29 -7.49
N GLY A 68 -20.37 -0.66 -7.23
CA GLY A 68 -21.67 -1.33 -7.07
C GLY A 68 -22.09 -1.61 -5.62
N PHE A 69 -21.28 -1.25 -4.62
CA PHE A 69 -21.63 -1.46 -3.22
C PHE A 69 -22.69 -0.43 -2.77
N ILE A 70 -23.76 -0.89 -2.13
CA ILE A 70 -24.83 -0.03 -1.62
C ILE A 70 -24.73 0.02 -0.10
N PHE A 71 -24.57 1.22 0.47
CA PHE A 71 -24.44 1.38 1.93
C PHE A 71 -25.76 1.82 2.58
N GLN A 72 -26.18 1.11 3.62
CA GLN A 72 -27.39 1.41 4.39
C GLN A 72 -27.13 1.24 5.88
N ASN A 73 -27.71 2.12 6.70
CA ASN A 73 -27.60 2.03 8.15
C ASN A 73 -28.55 0.95 8.70
N GLY A 74 -28.11 0.20 9.70
CA GLY A 74 -28.96 -0.77 10.41
C GLY A 74 -29.10 -2.15 9.74
N THR A 75 -28.25 -2.46 8.76
CA THR A 75 -28.24 -3.76 8.11
C THR A 75 -27.50 -4.81 8.95
N PRO A 76 -27.91 -6.09 8.90
CA PRO A 76 -27.22 -7.16 9.64
C PRO A 76 -25.83 -7.45 9.07
N THR A 77 -25.57 -7.05 7.83
CA THR A 77 -24.26 -7.16 7.19
C THR A 77 -23.50 -5.84 7.29
N ARG A 78 -22.24 -5.91 7.74
CA ARG A 78 -21.33 -4.77 7.88
C ARG A 78 -19.99 -5.06 7.20
N LEU A 79 -19.44 -4.06 6.51
CA LEU A 79 -18.10 -4.01 5.98
C LEU A 79 -17.25 -3.10 6.86
N GLU A 80 -16.25 -3.67 7.51
CA GLU A 80 -15.21 -2.95 8.24
C GLU A 80 -13.98 -2.75 7.34
N VAL A 81 -13.57 -1.50 7.15
CA VAL A 81 -12.32 -1.12 6.50
C VAL A 81 -11.35 -0.68 7.58
N ILE A 82 -10.26 -1.41 7.76
CA ILE A 82 -9.26 -1.19 8.80
C ILE A 82 -7.96 -0.75 8.13
N LEU A 83 -7.30 0.28 8.64
CA LEU A 83 -5.96 0.68 8.22
C LEU A 83 -4.99 0.58 9.40
N GLU A 84 -3.93 -0.22 9.25
CA GLU A 84 -2.89 -0.39 10.26
C GLU A 84 -1.55 0.09 9.69
N GLU A 85 -0.81 0.93 10.44
CA GLU A 85 0.57 1.28 10.08
C GLU A 85 1.52 0.20 10.59
N GLY A 86 2.16 -0.52 9.66
CA GLY A 86 3.10 -1.61 9.93
C GLY A 86 4.53 -1.15 10.22
N GLY A 87 4.74 0.17 10.34
CA GLY A 87 6.03 0.79 10.64
C GLY A 87 6.74 1.38 9.42
N THR A 88 7.83 2.09 9.71
CA THR A 88 8.59 2.88 8.73
C THR A 88 10.00 2.33 8.52
N THR A 89 10.73 2.88 7.56
CA THR A 89 12.17 2.64 7.40
C THR A 89 12.89 2.76 8.75
N ARG A 90 13.78 1.81 9.05
CA ARG A 90 14.54 1.76 10.31
C ARG A 90 15.17 3.13 10.62
N THR A 91 15.03 3.59 11.87
CA THR A 91 15.50 4.90 12.32
C THR A 91 16.95 5.19 11.95
N ILE A 92 17.83 4.18 12.05
CA ILE A 92 19.25 4.33 11.69
C ILE A 92 19.44 4.64 10.21
N LEU A 93 18.70 3.97 9.33
CA LEU A 93 18.76 4.21 7.88
C LEU A 93 18.17 5.57 7.56
N ARG A 94 17.11 5.98 8.27
CA ARG A 94 16.50 7.30 8.11
C ARG A 94 17.48 8.42 8.48
N ILE A 95 18.24 8.28 9.56
CA ILE A 95 19.28 9.25 9.96
C ILE A 95 20.40 9.31 8.91
N LEU A 96 20.88 8.15 8.43
CA LEU A 96 21.89 8.12 7.38
C LEU A 96 21.40 8.79 6.09
N ASN A 97 20.14 8.56 5.72
CA ASN A 97 19.54 9.16 4.54
C ASN A 97 19.40 10.68 4.68
N LEU A 98 19.06 11.15 5.89
CA LEU A 98 19.01 12.58 6.19
C LEU A 98 20.39 13.24 6.06
N ILE A 99 21.43 12.60 6.59
CA ILE A 99 22.82 13.08 6.48
C ILE A 99 23.24 13.13 5.02
N ALA A 100 22.99 12.07 4.24
CA ALA A 100 23.32 12.02 2.82
C ALA A 100 22.59 13.10 2.02
N THR A 101 21.28 13.28 2.26
CA THR A 101 20.47 14.33 1.62
C THR A 101 21.00 15.72 1.94
N SER A 102 21.37 15.96 3.21
CA SER A 102 21.88 17.25 3.67
C SER A 102 23.27 17.54 3.10
N ALA A 103 24.18 16.55 3.14
CA ALA A 103 25.55 16.67 2.65
C ALA A 103 25.61 16.87 1.12
N THR A 104 24.61 16.38 0.40
CA THR A 104 24.55 16.47 -1.07
C THR A 104 23.70 17.64 -1.57
N GLY A 105 23.25 18.53 -0.67
CA GLY A 105 22.42 19.68 -1.05
C GLY A 105 21.09 19.27 -1.70
N SER A 106 20.49 18.19 -1.21
CA SER A 106 19.24 17.60 -1.71
C SER A 106 19.30 16.99 -3.12
N ILE A 107 20.48 16.83 -3.71
CA ILE A 107 20.67 16.11 -4.99
C ILE A 107 20.24 14.65 -4.85
N PHE A 108 20.58 14.02 -3.72
CA PHE A 108 20.01 12.73 -3.33
C PHE A 108 18.77 12.99 -2.46
N PRO A 109 17.58 12.58 -2.90
CA PRO A 109 16.37 12.80 -2.13
C PRO A 109 16.36 11.93 -0.88
N PHE A 110 15.82 12.48 0.20
CA PHE A 110 15.54 11.71 1.40
C PHE A 110 14.41 10.73 1.10
N TYR A 111 14.70 9.45 1.26
CA TYR A 111 13.74 8.37 1.06
C TYR A 111 13.22 7.82 2.39
N ASN A 112 11.91 7.67 2.49
CA ASN A 112 11.20 7.07 3.60
C ASN A 112 10.14 6.10 3.07
N GLN A 113 10.19 4.86 3.51
CA GLN A 113 9.16 3.85 3.24
C GLN A 113 8.24 3.75 4.45
N VAL A 114 6.95 3.95 4.24
CA VAL A 114 5.92 3.70 5.25
C VAL A 114 5.11 2.49 4.81
N ASN A 115 5.04 1.48 5.67
CA ASN A 115 4.25 0.29 5.41
C ASN A 115 2.88 0.44 6.07
N TYR A 116 1.83 0.18 5.30
CA TYR A 116 0.48 0.09 5.80
C TYR A 116 -0.10 -1.28 5.45
N ASN A 117 -1.09 -1.71 6.21
CA ASN A 117 -1.91 -2.87 5.91
C ASN A 117 -3.38 -2.43 5.94
N ILE A 118 -4.07 -2.56 4.81
CA ILE A 118 -5.50 -2.28 4.73
C ILE A 118 -6.26 -3.60 4.73
N ARG A 119 -7.25 -3.72 5.61
CA ARG A 119 -8.10 -4.92 5.72
C ARG A 119 -9.56 -4.58 5.46
N PHE A 120 -10.21 -5.44 4.69
CA PHE A 120 -11.63 -5.41 4.44
C PHE A 120 -12.25 -6.64 5.11
N ARG A 121 -13.07 -6.44 6.12
CA ARG A 121 -13.74 -7.51 6.87
C ARG A 121 -15.24 -7.39 6.72
N VAL A 122 -15.88 -8.43 6.20
CA VAL A 122 -17.33 -8.51 6.13
C VAL A 122 -17.82 -9.33 7.32
N PHE A 123 -18.79 -8.78 8.04
CA PHE A 123 -19.51 -9.52 9.06
C PHE A 123 -20.98 -9.61 8.70
N GLU A 124 -21.57 -10.77 8.90
CA GLU A 124 -23.02 -10.99 8.81
C GLU A 124 -23.55 -11.43 10.17
N SER A 125 -24.54 -10.69 10.70
CA SER A 125 -25.14 -10.96 12.01
C SER A 125 -24.09 -11.12 13.12
N GLY A 126 -23.01 -10.33 13.06
CA GLY A 126 -21.91 -10.34 14.02
C GLY A 126 -20.83 -11.41 13.80
N ARG A 127 -20.96 -12.30 12.80
CA ARG A 127 -19.95 -13.30 12.46
C ARG A 127 -19.11 -12.85 11.29
N LEU A 128 -17.79 -12.99 11.39
CA LEU A 128 -16.87 -12.70 10.29
C LEU A 128 -17.09 -13.73 9.16
N THR A 129 -17.48 -13.27 7.98
CA THR A 129 -17.74 -14.11 6.81
C THR A 129 -16.64 -14.01 5.77
N GLN A 130 -16.02 -12.84 5.63
CA GLN A 130 -14.95 -12.61 4.66
C GLN A 130 -13.90 -11.66 5.24
N SER A 131 -12.63 -11.90 4.92
CA SER A 131 -11.52 -11.04 5.32
C SER A 131 -10.50 -10.97 4.18
N CYS A 132 -10.20 -9.76 3.73
CA CYS A 132 -9.17 -9.47 2.73
C CYS A 132 -8.15 -8.52 3.34
N SER A 133 -6.87 -8.72 3.03
CA SER A 133 -5.78 -7.93 3.57
C SER A 133 -4.79 -7.61 2.47
N TYR A 134 -4.43 -6.34 2.35
CA TYR A 134 -3.49 -5.85 1.35
C TYR A 134 -2.37 -5.06 2.02
N ASP A 135 -1.13 -5.45 1.72
CA ASP A 135 0.06 -4.76 2.19
C ASP A 135 0.36 -3.58 1.24
N LEU A 136 0.29 -2.37 1.76
CA LEU A 136 0.55 -1.13 1.03
C LEU A 136 1.94 -0.61 1.41
N ARG A 137 2.77 -0.32 0.42
CA ARG A 137 4.11 0.25 0.64
C ARG A 137 4.16 1.64 0.04
N ASN A 138 4.03 2.66 0.90
CA ASN A 138 4.14 4.05 0.48
C ASN A 138 5.61 4.47 0.45
N ASN A 139 6.08 4.94 -0.70
CA ASN A 139 7.46 5.35 -0.91
C ASN A 139 7.49 6.88 -1.02
N GLU A 140 7.98 7.54 0.02
CA GLU A 140 8.05 8.99 0.12
C GLU A 140 9.46 9.47 -0.20
N PHE A 141 9.57 10.48 -1.07
CA PHE A 141 10.83 11.13 -1.43
C PHE A 141 10.73 12.62 -1.14
N PHE A 142 11.68 13.16 -0.37
CA PHE A 142 11.76 14.58 -0.03
C PHE A 142 13.10 15.15 -0.52
N GLY A 143 13.07 16.07 -1.48
CA GLY A 143 14.27 16.71 -2.02
C GLY A 143 14.07 17.28 -3.43
N ILE A 144 15.10 17.98 -3.94
CA ILE A 144 15.12 18.45 -5.32
C ILE A 144 15.71 17.32 -6.17
N LEU A 145 14.85 16.57 -6.85
CA LEU A 145 15.25 15.46 -7.71
C LEU A 145 16.01 16.00 -8.94
N LEU A 146 17.32 16.24 -8.81
CA LEU A 146 18.22 16.64 -9.91
C LEU A 146 18.83 15.42 -10.62
N THR A 147 18.18 14.26 -10.57
CA THR A 147 18.60 13.06 -11.30
C THR A 147 17.75 12.87 -12.56
N PRO A 148 18.36 12.67 -13.74
CA PRO A 148 17.61 12.50 -14.98
C PRO A 148 16.89 11.15 -14.95
N VAL A 149 15.59 11.17 -14.67
CA VAL A 149 14.41 10.38 -15.16
C VAL A 149 14.56 8.89 -15.60
N ALA A 150 15.74 8.26 -15.61
CA ALA A 150 16.00 7.07 -16.41
C ALA A 150 16.23 5.75 -15.63
N LEU A 151 16.25 5.70 -14.29
CA LEU A 151 16.49 4.42 -13.57
C LEU A 151 15.49 4.07 -12.46
N PHE A 152 14.55 4.96 -12.11
CA PHE A 152 13.46 4.63 -11.20
C PHE A 152 12.21 4.27 -12.01
N ARG A 153 12.12 3.01 -12.46
CA ARG A 153 10.97 2.51 -13.25
C ARG A 153 9.65 2.41 -12.47
N SER A 154 9.63 2.77 -11.19
CA SER A 154 8.42 2.94 -10.39
C SER A 154 8.31 4.39 -9.97
N SER A 155 7.34 5.13 -10.50
CA SER A 155 6.95 6.43 -9.94
C SER A 155 6.61 6.25 -8.46
N PRO A 156 6.97 7.20 -7.57
CA PRO A 156 6.48 7.16 -6.20
C PRO A 156 4.95 7.18 -6.22
N SER A 157 4.33 6.08 -5.80
CA SER A 157 2.88 5.98 -5.66
C SER A 157 2.47 6.78 -4.43
N THR A 158 1.44 7.62 -4.55
CA THR A 158 0.88 8.27 -3.37
C THR A 158 0.08 7.26 -2.55
N LEU A 159 -0.08 7.51 -1.23
CA LEU A 159 -0.92 6.68 -0.38
C LEU A 159 -2.38 6.60 -0.89
N SER A 160 -2.91 7.69 -1.48
CA SER A 160 -4.25 7.70 -2.10
C SER A 160 -4.33 6.69 -3.24
N ASP A 161 -3.34 6.65 -4.13
CA ASP A 161 -3.31 5.69 -5.26
C ASP A 161 -3.23 4.23 -4.79
N LEU A 162 -2.49 3.97 -3.71
CA LEU A 162 -2.38 2.63 -3.13
C LEU A 162 -3.70 2.18 -2.48
N ILE A 163 -4.35 3.07 -1.73
CA ILE A 163 -5.68 2.83 -1.15
C ILE A 163 -6.70 2.60 -2.26
N ALA A 164 -6.71 3.46 -3.27
CA ALA A 164 -7.54 3.34 -4.45
C ALA A 164 -7.41 1.97 -5.12
N LEU A 165 -6.17 1.55 -5.40
CA LEU A 165 -5.89 0.25 -5.98
C LEU A 165 -6.38 -0.90 -5.10
N SER A 166 -6.22 -0.80 -3.78
CA SER A 166 -6.68 -1.85 -2.85
C SER A 166 -8.21 -2.00 -2.83
N VAL A 167 -8.94 -0.88 -2.95
CA VAL A 167 -10.40 -0.87 -3.06
C VAL A 167 -10.85 -1.49 -4.38
N ASP A 168 -10.17 -1.16 -5.48
CA ASP A 168 -10.46 -1.71 -6.81
C ASP A 168 -10.11 -3.20 -6.91
N LEU A 169 -9.10 -3.67 -6.18
CA LEU A 169 -8.79 -5.09 -6.06
C LEU A 169 -9.85 -5.81 -5.23
N TYR A 170 -10.22 -5.25 -4.08
CA TYR A 170 -11.28 -5.80 -3.24
C TYR A 170 -12.60 -5.94 -4.00
N SER A 171 -13.00 -4.94 -4.80
CA SER A 171 -14.25 -4.98 -5.56
C SER A 171 -14.27 -6.00 -6.70
N ARG A 172 -13.10 -6.42 -7.20
CA ARG A 172 -12.98 -7.43 -8.27
C ARG A 172 -12.89 -8.87 -7.73
N GLY A 173 -12.81 -9.03 -6.42
CA GLY A 173 -12.66 -10.32 -5.76
C GLY A 173 -11.55 -10.31 -4.73
N CYS A 174 -11.82 -10.90 -3.57
CA CYS A 174 -10.85 -11.03 -2.50
C CYS A 174 -9.73 -12.00 -2.93
N VAL A 175 -8.51 -11.50 -3.09
CA VAL A 175 -7.33 -12.38 -3.13
C VAL A 175 -7.07 -12.82 -1.69
N VAL A 176 -7.71 -13.92 -1.29
CA VAL A 176 -7.48 -14.52 0.02
C VAL A 176 -6.04 -15.02 0.06
N LYS A 177 -5.17 -14.35 0.82
CA LYS A 177 -3.90 -14.94 1.21
C LYS A 177 -4.26 -16.10 2.15
N PRO A 178 -3.94 -17.37 1.82
CA PRO A 178 -4.24 -18.46 2.72
C PRO A 178 -3.52 -18.18 4.05
N GLU A 179 -4.28 -18.05 5.13
CA GLU A 179 -3.70 -18.07 6.48
C GLU A 179 -3.09 -19.45 6.66
N ASN A 180 -1.75 -19.51 6.69
CA ASN A 180 -1.06 -20.68 7.23
C ASN A 180 -1.47 -20.78 8.70
N HIS A 181 -2.40 -21.69 9.00
CA HIS A 181 -2.59 -22.15 10.36
C HIS A 181 -1.28 -22.79 10.85
N PRO A 182 -0.80 -22.43 12.06
CA PRO A 182 0.33 -23.11 12.68
C PRO A 182 0.02 -24.58 13.00
#